data_AF-A0A317EKR7-F1
#
_entry.id   AF-A0A317EKR7-F1
#
_cell.length_a   1.000
_cell.length_b   1.000
_cell.length_c   1.000
_cell.angle_alpha   90.00
_cell.angle_beta   90.00
_cell.angle_gamma   90.00
#
_symmetry.space_group_name_H-M   'P 1'
#
loop_
_entity.id
_entity.type
_entity.pdbx_description
1 polymer ?
#
loop_
_entity_poly.entity_id
_entity_poly.type
_entity_poly.pdbx_seq_one_letter_code
_entity_poly.pdbx_strand_id
1 'polypeptide(L)'
;MESSDNISKMSSFLRKVKQLRGFGDMDSYSLVREFKNLVNASDGEIENIIENMASPQTWNYGKNAFIQNVENIIQDIAAEKMLELS
;
A
#
# COMPACT_ATOMS: atom_id res chain seq x y z
N MET A 1 9.36 -18.27 -8.19
CA MET A 1 8.59 -18.59 -6.97
C MET A 1 8.37 -17.33 -6.12
N GLU A 2 9.39 -16.46 -6.02
CA GLU A 2 9.38 -15.16 -5.32
C GLU A 2 8.21 -14.22 -5.67
N SER A 3 7.89 -14.02 -6.95
CA SER A 3 6.86 -13.05 -7.38
C SER A 3 5.43 -13.46 -6.99
N SER A 4 5.15 -14.76 -6.90
CA SER A 4 3.82 -15.26 -6.46
C SER A 4 3.61 -15.02 -4.96
N ASP A 5 4.67 -15.18 -4.17
CA ASP A 5 4.64 -14.89 -2.75
C ASP A 5 4.50 -13.39 -2.48
N ASN A 6 5.12 -12.56 -3.33
CA ASN A 6 5.00 -11.10 -3.25
C ASN A 6 3.59 -10.61 -3.57
N ILE A 7 2.93 -11.13 -4.61
CA ILE A 7 1.52 -10.80 -4.91
C ILE A 7 0.60 -11.20 -3.76
N SER A 8 0.82 -12.38 -3.15
CA SER A 8 0.01 -12.86 -2.03
C SER A 8 0.19 -11.99 -0.77
N LYS A 9 1.44 -11.60 -0.46
CA LYS A 9 1.75 -10.64 0.62
C LYS A 9 1.09 -9.29 0.37
N MET A 10 1.24 -8.72 -0.82
CA MET A 10 0.65 -7.43 -1.18
C MET A 10 -0.88 -7.44 -1.20
N SER A 11 -1.49 -8.53 -1.67
CA SER A 11 -2.94 -8.71 -1.63
C SER A 11 -3.46 -8.80 -0.19
N SER A 12 -2.71 -9.48 0.69
CA SER A 12 -3.03 -9.55 2.12
C SER A 12 -2.89 -8.18 2.80
N PHE A 13 -1.83 -7.44 2.45
CA PHE A 13 -1.62 -6.06 2.90
C PHE A 13 -2.76 -5.14 2.47
N LEU A 14 -3.18 -5.19 1.19
CA LEU A 14 -4.29 -4.41 0.66
C LEU A 14 -5.60 -4.61 1.45
N ARG A 15 -5.88 -5.85 1.87
CA ARG A 15 -7.06 -6.16 2.71
C ARG A 15 -6.99 -5.42 4.05
N LYS A 16 -5.82 -5.33 4.69
CA LYS A 16 -5.64 -4.57 5.94
C LYS A 16 -5.89 -3.08 5.71
N VAL A 17 -5.33 -2.49 4.63
CA VAL A 17 -5.55 -1.07 4.30
C VAL A 17 -7.02 -0.76 4.07
N LYS A 18 -7.75 -1.62 3.35
CA LYS A 18 -9.20 -1.46 3.13
C LYS A 18 -10.01 -1.48 4.43
N GLN A 19 -9.53 -2.17 5.47
CA GLN A 19 -10.19 -2.27 6.78
C GLN A 19 -9.95 -1.08 7.72
N LEU A 20 -9.06 -0.13 7.40
CA LEU A 20 -8.83 1.06 8.22
C LEU A 20 -10.13 1.84 8.44
N ARG A 21 -10.43 2.19 9.70
CA ARG A 21 -11.78 2.62 10.10
C ARG A 21 -12.01 4.13 10.03
N GLY A 22 -10.95 4.93 10.06
CA GLY A 22 -11.10 6.38 10.12
C GLY A 22 -9.83 7.09 10.54
N PHE A 23 -9.85 8.41 10.47
CA PHE A 23 -8.79 9.26 11.01
C PHE A 23 -8.48 8.88 12.47
N GLY A 24 -7.19 8.82 12.82
CA GLY A 24 -6.72 8.44 14.15
C GLY A 24 -6.67 6.93 14.41
N ASP A 25 -6.98 6.10 13.42
CA ASP A 25 -6.76 4.66 13.50
C ASP A 25 -5.25 4.38 13.62
N MET A 26 -4.77 3.91 14.78
CA MET A 26 -3.35 3.66 15.02
C MET A 26 -2.76 2.64 14.05
N ASP A 27 -3.61 1.76 13.50
CA ASP A 27 -3.20 0.76 12.52
C ASP A 27 -2.72 1.43 11.22
N SER A 28 -3.18 2.64 10.89
CA SER A 28 -2.79 3.33 9.66
C SER A 28 -1.30 3.62 9.57
N TYR A 29 -0.69 4.17 10.62
CA TYR A 29 0.74 4.43 10.67
C TYR A 29 1.58 3.15 10.64
N SER A 30 1.09 2.09 11.28
CA SER A 30 1.74 0.77 11.23
C SER A 30 1.72 0.21 9.81
N LEU A 31 0.57 0.29 9.13
CA LEU A 31 0.43 -0.20 7.76
C LEU A 31 1.28 0.60 6.77
N VAL A 32 1.41 1.92 6.93
CA VAL A 32 2.30 2.72 6.07
C VAL A 32 3.77 2.31 6.25
N ARG A 33 4.20 1.99 7.48
CA ARG A 33 5.56 1.45 7.72
C ARG A 33 5.74 0.03 7.18
N GLU A 34 4.73 -0.83 7.31
CA GLU A 34 4.71 -2.15 6.69
C GLU A 34 4.86 -2.03 5.17
N PHE A 35 4.11 -1.11 4.55
CA PHE A 35 4.21 -0.80 3.13
C PHE A 35 5.63 -0.39 2.73
N LYS A 36 6.26 0.54 3.47
CA LYS A 36 7.66 0.94 3.23
C LYS A 36 8.58 -0.26 3.06
N ASN A 37 8.47 -1.23 3.96
CA ASN A 37 9.32 -2.42 3.95
C ASN A 37 8.95 -3.38 2.81
N LEU A 38 7.67 -3.49 2.46
CA LEU A 38 7.20 -4.36 1.38
C LEU A 38 7.66 -3.89 -0.01
N VAL A 39 7.71 -2.57 -0.22
CA VAL A 39 8.03 -1.98 -1.53
C VAL A 39 9.39 -1.28 -1.57
N ASN A 40 10.14 -1.32 -0.46
CA ASN A 40 11.39 -0.59 -0.27
C ASN A 40 11.29 0.91 -0.61
N ALA A 41 10.18 1.54 -0.22
CA ALA A 41 9.92 2.96 -0.50
C ALA A 41 10.84 3.87 0.32
N SER A 42 11.10 5.06 -0.23
CA SER A 42 11.84 6.12 0.46
C SER A 42 11.00 6.75 1.58
N ASP A 43 11.68 7.39 2.55
CA ASP A 43 10.99 8.09 3.64
C ASP A 43 10.09 9.23 3.12
N GLY A 44 10.48 9.93 2.05
CA GLY A 44 9.66 11.00 1.47
C GLY A 44 8.36 10.50 0.84
N GLU A 45 8.38 9.32 0.20
CA GLU A 45 7.14 8.70 -0.32
C GLU A 45 6.19 8.30 0.81
N ILE A 46 6.75 7.87 1.94
CA ILE A 46 6.00 7.50 3.14
C ILE A 46 5.41 8.72 3.83
N GLU A 47 6.17 9.80 3.96
CA GLU A 47 5.70 11.07 4.53
C GLU A 47 4.47 11.61 3.77
N ASN A 48 4.50 11.57 2.44
CA ASN A 48 3.35 11.98 1.63
C ASN A 48 2.08 11.15 1.92
N ILE A 49 2.21 9.83 2.11
CA ILE A 49 1.06 8.97 2.46
C ILE A 49 0.53 9.35 3.85
N ILE A 50 1.43 9.56 4.81
CA ILE A 50 1.08 9.97 6.18
C ILE A 50 0.35 11.31 6.17
N GLU A 51 0.88 12.32 5.47
CA GLU A 51 0.28 13.65 5.40
C GLU A 51 -1.14 13.62 4.83
N ASN A 52 -1.37 12.83 3.78
CA ASN A 52 -2.69 12.64 3.19
C ASN A 52 -3.69 11.93 4.13
N MET A 53 -3.21 11.24 5.16
CA MET A 53 -4.03 10.58 6.19
C MET A 53 -4.02 11.35 7.52
N ALA A 54 -3.33 12.49 7.63
CA ALA A 54 -3.06 13.18 8.87
C ALA A 54 -4.19 14.10 9.36
N SER A 55 -5.30 14.23 8.62
CA SER A 55 -6.46 15.00 9.08
C SER A 55 -7.80 14.33 8.74
N PRO A 56 -8.86 14.57 9.52
CA PRO A 56 -10.21 14.08 9.21
C PRO A 56 -10.68 14.47 7.80
N GLN A 57 -10.30 15.67 7.35
CA GLN A 57 -10.71 16.22 6.04
C GLN A 57 -10.02 15.51 4.87
N THR A 58 -8.78 15.06 5.06
CA THR A 58 -7.96 14.43 4.01
C THR A 58 -8.01 12.90 4.07
N TRP A 59 -8.36 12.32 5.22
CA TRP A 59 -8.32 10.90 5.50
C TRP A 59 -8.92 10.01 4.40
N ASN A 60 -10.16 10.28 3.97
CA ASN A 60 -10.83 9.44 2.98
C ASN A 60 -10.11 9.50 1.63
N TYR A 61 -9.62 10.68 1.25
CA TYR A 61 -8.81 10.85 0.05
C TYR A 61 -7.48 10.10 0.17
N GLY A 62 -6.74 10.31 1.27
CA GLY A 62 -5.46 9.64 1.51
C GLY A 62 -5.57 8.12 1.57
N LYS A 63 -6.61 7.59 2.22
CA LYS A 63 -6.88 6.15 2.25
C LYS A 63 -7.13 5.59 0.84
N ASN A 64 -7.94 6.28 0.03
CA ASN A 64 -8.23 5.84 -1.33
C ASN A 64 -6.99 5.90 -2.23
N ALA A 65 -6.20 6.97 -2.12
CA ALA A 65 -4.93 7.09 -2.83
C ALA A 65 -3.95 5.98 -2.42
N PHE A 66 -3.89 5.64 -1.13
CA PHE A 66 -3.05 4.55 -0.64
C PHE A 66 -3.51 3.19 -1.18
N ILE A 67 -4.82 2.92 -1.19
CA ILE A 67 -5.39 1.72 -1.80
C ILE A 67 -5.00 1.61 -3.27
N GLN A 68 -5.17 2.69 -4.04
CA GLN A 68 -4.82 2.72 -5.46
C GLN A 68 -3.34 2.46 -5.70
N ASN A 69 -2.46 3.06 -4.90
CA ASN A 69 -1.02 2.83 -5.01
C ASN A 69 -0.67 1.34 -4.80
N VAL A 70 -1.22 0.72 -3.76
CA VAL A 70 -1.01 -0.71 -3.50
C VAL A 70 -1.56 -1.58 -4.63
N GLU A 71 -2.74 -1.24 -5.19
CA GLU A 71 -3.33 -1.96 -6.33
C GLU A 71 -2.48 -1.86 -7.59
N ASN A 72 -1.92 -0.69 -7.89
CA ASN A 72 -1.04 -0.49 -9.04
C ASN A 72 0.23 -1.34 -8.91
N ILE A 73 0.86 -1.36 -7.73
CA ILE A 73 2.06 -2.18 -7.51
C ILE A 73 1.77 -3.67 -7.68
N ILE A 74 0.61 -4.16 -7.23
CA ILE A 74 0.20 -5.55 -7.48
C ILE A 74 0.07 -5.83 -8.97
N GLN A 75 -0.49 -4.89 -9.74
CA GLN A 75 -0.62 -5.02 -11.19
C GLN A 75 0.74 -5.02 -11.88
N ASP A 76 1.66 -4.15 -11.46
CA ASP A 76 3.01 -4.08 -12.02
C ASP A 76 3.78 -5.38 -11.80
N ILE A 77 3.78 -5.93 -10.57
CA ILE A 77 4.40 -7.23 -10.27
C ILE A 77 3.77 -8.35 -11.10
N ALA A 78 2.46 -8.32 -11.31
CA ALA A 78 1.76 -9.31 -12.12
C ALA A 78 2.12 -9.20 -13.61
N ALA A 79 2.26 -7.97 -14.13
CA ALA A 79 2.63 -7.70 -15.51
C ALA A 79 4.07 -8.12 -15.81
N GLU A 80 5.02 -7.79 -14.93
CA GLU A 80 6.43 -8.21 -15.03
C GLU A 80 6.54 -9.74 -15.13
N LYS A 81 5.80 -10.47 -14.29
CA LYS A 81 5.75 -11.94 -14.34
C LYS A 81 5.22 -12.48 -15.67
N MET A 82 4.25 -11.81 -16.29
CA MET A 82 3.72 -12.25 -17.59
C MET A 82 4.76 -12.09 -18.71
N LEU A 83 5.57 -11.03 -18.65
CA LEU A 83 6.67 -10.79 -19.59
C LEU A 83 7.83 -11.79 -19.43
N GLU A 84 8.12 -12.23 -18.20
CA GLU A 84 9.14 -13.28 -17.96
C GLU A 84 8.74 -14.66 -18.50
N LEU A 85 7.44 -14.89 -18.72
CA LEU A 85 6.88 -16.17 -19.18
C LEU A 85 6.57 -16.20 -20.69
N SER A 86 6.71 -15.06 -21.38
CA SER A 86 6.49 -14.91 -22.84
C SER A 86 7.79 -15.02 -23.62
#